data_AF-A0A8T7B7E0-F1
#
_entry.id   AF-A0A8T7B7E0-F1
#
_cell.length_a   1.000
_cell.length_b   1.000
_cell.length_c   1.000
_cell.angle_alpha   90.00
_cell.angle_beta   90.00
_cell.angle_gamma   90.00
#
_symmetry.space_group_name_H-M   'P 1'
#
loop_
_entity.id
_entity.type
_entity.pdbx_description
1 polymer ?
#
loop_
_entity_poly.entity_id
_entity_poly.type
_entity_poly.pdbx_seq_one_letter_code
_entity_poly.pdbx_strand_id
1 'polypeptide(L)'
;MTTTLFILHGYHSEKLDRTATGPEFEHVSKVFSDAGFLVKPFDKPWRDNTVSDMADLFCEFYENNKGNHNIVLGNSLGGMVAFVTAPLIKPQQLVLASLSACFKENLETYDEDFLANRVAKFGDFQVANFKQLSAYALAREINDLGIPTTLCYGEKERDLYPYLVTHVESVAKQMPGSELKVLPSAEHSLRGTKYLEGIVGLVKSLKH
;
A
#
# COMPACT_ATOMS: atom_id res chain seq x y z
N MET A 1 0.55 25.12 4.47
CA MET A 1 -0.37 24.57 3.45
C MET A 1 -1.07 23.35 4.05
N THR A 2 -2.31 23.07 3.66
CA THR A 2 -3.01 21.85 4.13
C THR A 2 -2.56 20.65 3.30
N THR A 3 -2.05 19.61 3.96
CA THR A 3 -1.66 18.34 3.32
C THR A 3 -2.81 17.36 3.37
N THR A 4 -3.24 16.87 2.21
CA THR A 4 -4.22 15.80 2.08
C THR A 4 -3.52 14.44 2.18
N LEU A 5 -4.00 13.56 3.04
CA LEU A 5 -3.49 12.19 3.18
C LEU A 5 -4.55 11.20 2.73
N PHE A 6 -4.26 10.47 1.66
CA PHE A 6 -5.08 9.36 1.18
C PHE A 6 -4.65 8.07 1.86
N ILE A 7 -5.61 7.29 2.36
CA ILE A 7 -5.34 6.02 3.06
C ILE A 7 -6.04 4.87 2.31
N LEU A 8 -5.25 3.92 1.81
CA LEU A 8 -5.72 2.71 1.16
C LEU A 8 -5.44 1.49 2.05
N HIS A 9 -6.49 0.79 2.43
CA HIS A 9 -6.39 -0.37 3.32
C HIS A 9 -6.05 -1.66 2.57
N GLY A 10 -5.52 -2.63 3.30
CA GLY A 10 -5.23 -3.97 2.79
C GLY A 10 -6.47 -4.86 2.65
N TYR A 11 -6.23 -6.05 2.09
CA TYR A 11 -7.23 -7.10 1.94
C TYR A 11 -7.47 -7.83 3.27
N HIS A 12 -8.73 -8.13 3.56
CA HIS A 12 -9.14 -8.86 4.77
C HIS A 12 -9.97 -10.08 4.37
N SER A 13 -9.33 -11.25 4.25
CA SER A 13 -9.96 -12.49 3.75
C SER A 13 -11.25 -12.90 4.47
N GLU A 14 -11.39 -12.57 5.74
CA GLU A 14 -12.58 -12.90 6.54
C GLU A 14 -13.72 -11.89 6.36
N LYS A 15 -13.43 -10.67 5.91
CA LYS A 15 -14.42 -9.57 5.82
C LYS A 15 -14.09 -8.67 4.62
N LEU A 16 -14.50 -9.10 3.44
CA LEU A 16 -14.25 -8.41 2.17
C LEU A 16 -14.99 -7.07 2.02
N ASP A 17 -16.05 -6.87 2.82
CA ASP A 17 -16.82 -5.61 2.87
C ASP A 17 -16.16 -4.50 3.69
N ARG A 18 -15.02 -4.80 4.33
CA ARG A 18 -14.30 -3.80 5.12
C ARG A 18 -13.74 -2.71 4.21
N THR A 19 -13.82 -1.48 4.71
CA THR A 19 -13.28 -0.29 4.04
C THR A 19 -12.46 0.56 5.03
N ALA A 20 -11.70 1.54 4.52
CA ALA A 20 -10.91 2.44 5.36
C ALA A 20 -11.75 3.44 6.18
N THR A 21 -13.07 3.52 5.97
CA THR A 21 -14.02 4.33 6.75
C THR A 21 -14.73 3.51 7.84
N GLY A 22 -14.53 2.19 7.88
CA GLY A 22 -15.15 1.32 8.87
C GLY A 22 -14.66 1.60 10.31
N PRO A 23 -15.45 1.19 11.34
CA PRO A 23 -15.13 1.45 12.74
C PRO A 23 -13.73 1.01 13.19
N GLU A 24 -13.19 -0.06 12.62
CA GLU A 24 -11.85 -0.57 12.91
C GLU A 24 -10.69 0.27 12.35
N PHE A 25 -10.98 1.24 11.49
CA PHE A 25 -10.01 2.18 10.90
C PHE A 25 -10.24 3.61 11.38
N GLU A 26 -11.29 3.88 12.17
CA GLU A 26 -11.55 5.21 12.73
C GLU A 26 -10.34 5.74 13.51
N HIS A 27 -9.69 4.90 14.33
CA HIS A 27 -8.51 5.32 15.08
C HIS A 27 -7.33 5.67 14.18
N VAL A 28 -7.17 4.99 13.04
CA VAL A 28 -6.13 5.30 12.04
C VAL A 28 -6.37 6.70 11.49
N SER A 29 -7.58 6.95 10.99
CA SER A 29 -7.95 8.27 10.45
C SER A 29 -7.85 9.38 11.50
N LYS A 30 -8.24 9.09 12.74
CA LYS A 30 -8.16 10.04 13.85
C LYS A 30 -6.72 10.43 14.16
N VAL A 31 -5.80 9.48 14.26
CA VAL A 31 -4.40 9.78 14.61
C VAL A 31 -3.74 10.67 13.56
N PHE A 32 -4.01 10.46 12.27
CA PHE A 32 -3.51 11.38 11.22
C PHE A 32 -4.23 12.73 11.23
N SER A 33 -5.53 12.77 11.50
CA SER A 33 -6.27 14.03 11.63
C SER A 33 -5.73 14.86 12.80
N ASP A 34 -5.47 14.24 13.94
CA ASP A 34 -4.85 14.85 15.12
C ASP A 34 -3.41 15.34 14.82
N ALA A 35 -2.70 14.69 13.88
CA ALA A 35 -1.41 15.15 13.36
C ALA A 35 -1.54 16.29 12.31
N GLY A 36 -2.75 16.78 12.07
CA GLY A 36 -3.06 17.93 11.24
C GLY A 36 -3.05 17.64 9.73
N PHE A 37 -3.39 16.42 9.33
CA PHE A 37 -3.65 16.07 7.93
C PHE A 37 -5.14 16.19 7.60
N LEU A 38 -5.46 16.57 6.36
CA LEU A 38 -6.80 16.37 5.81
C LEU A 38 -6.90 14.92 5.32
N VAL A 39 -7.46 14.03 6.15
CA VAL A 39 -7.48 12.59 5.87
C VAL A 39 -8.62 12.23 4.92
N LYS A 40 -8.29 11.44 3.89
CA LYS A 40 -9.20 10.93 2.85
C LYS A 40 -9.08 9.40 2.78
N PRO A 41 -9.75 8.66 3.68
CA PRO A 41 -9.78 7.20 3.59
C PRO A 41 -10.50 6.76 2.31
N PHE A 42 -9.93 5.80 1.59
CA PHE A 42 -10.56 5.25 0.39
C PHE A 42 -11.61 4.22 0.78
N ASP A 43 -12.88 4.56 0.54
CA ASP A 43 -14.05 3.80 0.98
C ASP A 43 -14.57 2.86 -0.11
N LYS A 44 -13.79 1.82 -0.42
CA LYS A 44 -14.20 0.76 -1.35
C LYS A 44 -13.88 -0.61 -0.78
N PRO A 45 -14.84 -1.55 -0.79
CA PRO A 45 -14.59 -2.91 -0.33
C PRO A 45 -13.81 -3.71 -1.39
N TRP A 46 -13.07 -4.72 -0.93
CA TRP A 46 -12.40 -5.67 -1.83
C TRP A 46 -13.36 -6.69 -2.45
N ARG A 47 -14.59 -6.82 -1.89
CA ARG A 47 -15.61 -7.68 -2.47
C ARG A 47 -15.83 -7.27 -3.93
N ASP A 48 -15.63 -8.23 -4.83
CA ASP A 48 -15.81 -8.10 -6.29
C ASP A 48 -14.84 -7.15 -7.01
N ASN A 49 -13.77 -6.68 -6.36
CA ASN A 49 -12.81 -5.77 -6.98
C ASN A 49 -11.40 -6.36 -6.99
N THR A 50 -10.76 -6.33 -8.16
CA THR A 50 -9.33 -6.62 -8.31
C THR A 50 -8.45 -5.43 -7.91
N VAL A 51 -7.12 -5.58 -7.95
CA VAL A 51 -6.22 -4.43 -7.71
C VAL A 51 -6.37 -3.39 -8.82
N SER A 52 -6.58 -3.83 -10.07
CA SER A 52 -6.85 -2.91 -11.18
C SER A 52 -8.19 -2.21 -11.04
N ASP A 53 -9.26 -2.90 -10.67
CA ASP A 53 -10.56 -2.24 -10.46
C ASP A 53 -10.47 -1.19 -9.33
N MET A 54 -9.80 -1.53 -8.24
CA MET A 54 -9.54 -0.60 -7.14
C MET A 54 -8.65 0.58 -7.56
N ALA A 55 -7.70 0.37 -8.48
CA ALA A 55 -6.84 1.41 -9.03
C ALA A 55 -7.64 2.42 -9.86
N ASP A 56 -8.53 1.96 -10.72
CA ASP A 56 -9.40 2.84 -11.51
C ASP A 56 -10.32 3.67 -10.61
N LEU A 57 -10.96 3.03 -9.63
CA LEU A 57 -11.80 3.69 -8.64
C LEU A 57 -11.01 4.69 -7.78
N PHE A 58 -9.76 4.35 -7.42
CA PHE A 58 -8.93 5.25 -6.62
C PHE A 58 -8.45 6.46 -7.41
N CYS A 59 -8.13 6.31 -8.70
CA CYS A 59 -7.79 7.46 -9.55
C CYS A 59 -8.92 8.49 -9.59
N GLU A 60 -10.16 8.05 -9.78
CA GLU A 60 -11.34 8.94 -9.74
C GLU A 60 -11.51 9.59 -8.36
N PHE A 61 -11.40 8.79 -7.29
CA PHE A 61 -11.49 9.30 -5.92
C PHE A 61 -10.42 10.36 -5.61
N TYR A 62 -9.18 10.11 -6.04
CA TYR A 62 -8.04 11.02 -5.86
C TYR A 62 -8.29 12.35 -6.56
N GLU A 63 -8.67 12.33 -7.84
CA GLU A 63 -8.94 13.55 -8.61
C GLU A 63 -10.02 14.42 -7.98
N ASN A 64 -11.07 13.81 -7.44
CA ASN A 64 -12.17 14.51 -6.78
C ASN A 64 -11.83 15.03 -5.37
N ASN A 65 -10.74 14.59 -4.76
CA ASN A 65 -10.42 14.88 -3.36
C ASN A 65 -9.01 15.46 -3.13
N LYS A 66 -8.18 15.56 -4.17
CA LYS A 66 -6.81 16.07 -4.03
C LYS A 66 -6.78 17.52 -3.58
N GLY A 67 -5.85 17.82 -2.69
CA GLY A 67 -5.51 19.17 -2.28
C GLY A 67 -4.25 19.69 -2.99
N ASN A 68 -3.67 20.75 -2.43
CA ASN A 68 -2.45 21.35 -2.97
C ASN A 68 -1.19 20.50 -2.72
N HIS A 69 -1.21 19.65 -1.68
CA HIS A 69 -0.13 18.73 -1.35
C HIS A 69 -0.73 17.40 -0.90
N ASN A 70 -0.38 16.31 -1.58
CA ASN A 70 -1.04 15.02 -1.48
C ASN A 70 -0.03 13.92 -1.15
N ILE A 71 -0.32 13.20 -0.08
CA ILE A 71 0.40 11.98 0.31
C ILE A 71 -0.53 10.81 0.08
N VAL A 72 -0.04 9.76 -0.58
CA VAL A 72 -0.77 8.50 -0.75
C VAL A 72 -0.12 7.43 0.09
N LEU A 73 -0.85 6.93 1.10
CA LEU A 73 -0.44 5.83 1.97
C LEU A 73 -1.26 4.59 1.64
N GLY A 74 -0.59 3.54 1.16
CA GLY A 74 -1.22 2.24 0.93
C GLY A 74 -0.60 1.15 1.79
N ASN A 75 -1.43 0.32 2.43
CA ASN A 75 -0.97 -0.84 3.18
C ASN A 75 -1.33 -2.16 2.48
N SER A 76 -0.40 -3.11 2.42
CA SER A 76 -0.64 -4.45 1.85
C SER A 76 -1.18 -4.36 0.41
N LEU A 77 -2.34 -4.97 0.09
CA LEU A 77 -2.97 -4.82 -1.23
C LEU A 77 -3.39 -3.37 -1.54
N GLY A 78 -3.73 -2.55 -0.54
CA GLY A 78 -3.91 -1.11 -0.74
C GLY A 78 -2.61 -0.41 -1.13
N GLY A 79 -1.46 -0.95 -0.69
CA GLY A 79 -0.14 -0.57 -1.19
C GLY A 79 0.04 -0.88 -2.66
N MET A 80 -0.49 -2.00 -3.16
CA MET A 80 -0.46 -2.31 -4.59
C MET A 80 -1.30 -1.32 -5.40
N VAL A 81 -2.50 -0.95 -4.91
CA VAL A 81 -3.35 0.07 -5.56
C VAL A 81 -2.62 1.42 -5.63
N ALA A 82 -2.04 1.86 -4.51
CA ALA A 82 -1.24 3.08 -4.46
C ALA A 82 -0.04 3.02 -5.43
N PHE A 83 0.62 1.88 -5.53
CA PHE A 83 1.78 1.67 -6.39
C PHE A 83 1.41 1.67 -7.88
N VAL A 84 0.31 1.02 -8.26
CA VAL A 84 -0.20 0.98 -9.65
C VAL A 84 -0.67 2.36 -10.11
N THR A 85 -1.31 3.13 -9.23
CA THR A 85 -1.89 4.43 -9.58
C THR A 85 -0.89 5.59 -9.54
N ALA A 86 0.23 5.45 -8.82
CA ALA A 86 1.18 6.54 -8.63
C ALA A 86 1.70 7.19 -9.92
N PRO A 87 2.07 6.45 -11.00
CA PRO A 87 2.46 7.07 -12.27
C PRO A 87 1.38 7.96 -12.90
N LEU A 88 0.11 7.62 -12.67
CA LEU A 88 -1.06 8.29 -13.24
C LEU A 88 -1.38 9.57 -12.46
N ILE A 89 -1.45 9.47 -11.13
CA ILE A 89 -1.92 10.56 -10.25
C ILE A 89 -0.80 11.45 -9.72
N LYS A 90 0.46 11.00 -9.82
CA LYS A 90 1.70 11.72 -9.47
C LYS A 90 1.61 12.44 -8.12
N PRO A 91 1.43 11.71 -7.02
CA PRO A 91 1.31 12.32 -5.70
C PRO A 91 2.64 13.00 -5.31
N GLN A 92 2.58 13.99 -4.42
CA GLN A 92 3.80 14.64 -3.91
C GLN A 92 4.64 13.68 -3.07
N GLN A 93 4.00 12.68 -2.46
CA GLN A 93 4.67 11.61 -1.72
C GLN A 93 3.88 10.32 -1.81
N LEU A 94 4.59 9.21 -2.05
CA LEU A 94 4.08 7.86 -1.98
C LEU A 94 4.64 7.15 -0.74
N VAL A 95 3.79 6.46 0.02
CA VAL A 95 4.19 5.60 1.14
C VAL A 95 3.58 4.21 0.95
N LEU A 96 4.45 3.22 0.75
CA LEU A 96 4.09 1.82 0.53
C LEU A 96 4.41 1.01 1.80
N ALA A 97 3.37 0.73 2.58
CA ALA A 97 3.48 0.08 3.88
C ALA A 97 3.19 -1.43 3.76
N SER A 98 4.22 -2.25 3.96
CA SER A 98 4.20 -3.71 3.79
C SER A 98 3.59 -4.15 2.46
N LEU A 99 4.17 -3.63 1.36
CA LEU A 99 3.73 -3.91 0.00
C LEU A 99 3.62 -5.42 -0.26
N SER A 100 2.45 -5.87 -0.72
CA SER A 100 2.18 -7.28 -0.95
C SER A 100 3.03 -7.86 -2.09
N ALA A 101 3.61 -9.04 -1.85
CA ALA A 101 4.32 -9.84 -2.86
C ALA A 101 3.37 -10.59 -3.82
N CYS A 102 2.43 -9.87 -4.44
CA CYS A 102 1.41 -10.39 -5.35
C CYS A 102 1.58 -9.80 -6.76
N PHE A 103 2.81 -9.72 -7.25
CA PHE A 103 3.12 -9.30 -8.62
C PHE A 103 3.65 -10.48 -9.43
N LYS A 104 3.68 -10.33 -10.75
CA LYS A 104 4.13 -11.39 -11.66
C LYS A 104 5.50 -11.94 -11.28
N GLU A 105 6.44 -11.08 -10.87
CA GLU A 105 7.80 -11.51 -10.48
C GLU A 105 7.81 -12.41 -9.25
N ASN A 106 6.80 -12.31 -8.40
CA ASN A 106 6.67 -13.19 -7.26
C ASN A 106 6.01 -14.50 -7.70
N LEU A 107 4.90 -14.40 -8.43
CA LEU A 107 4.11 -15.56 -8.86
C LEU A 107 4.86 -16.50 -9.82
N GLU A 108 5.76 -15.99 -10.65
CA GLU A 108 6.56 -16.82 -11.58
C GLU A 108 7.63 -17.66 -10.87
N THR A 109 8.02 -17.28 -9.65
CA THR A 109 9.10 -17.94 -8.89
C THR A 109 8.58 -18.95 -7.86
N TYR A 110 7.27 -18.99 -7.65
CA TYR A 110 6.67 -19.84 -6.62
C TYR A 110 6.21 -21.18 -7.19
N ASP A 111 6.21 -22.20 -6.33
CA ASP A 111 5.69 -23.53 -6.66
C ASP A 111 4.16 -23.54 -6.81
N GLU A 112 3.64 -24.66 -7.32
CA GLU A 112 2.21 -24.85 -7.55
C GLU A 112 1.40 -24.76 -6.26
N ASP A 113 1.93 -25.24 -5.13
CA ASP A 113 1.27 -25.19 -3.82
C ASP A 113 1.07 -23.76 -3.33
N PHE A 114 2.09 -22.90 -3.49
CA PHE A 114 1.96 -21.49 -3.17
C PHE A 114 0.94 -20.80 -4.08
N LEU A 115 0.95 -21.09 -5.38
CA LEU A 115 -0.04 -20.54 -6.30
C LEU A 115 -1.46 -20.99 -5.96
N ALA A 116 -1.66 -22.26 -5.64
CA ALA A 116 -2.95 -22.80 -5.18
C ALA A 116 -3.42 -22.10 -3.90
N ASN A 117 -2.51 -21.86 -2.94
CA ASN A 117 -2.81 -21.10 -1.72
C ASN A 117 -3.20 -19.64 -2.02
N ARG A 118 -2.60 -19.01 -3.04
CA ARG A 118 -2.99 -17.65 -3.46
C ARG A 118 -4.36 -17.65 -4.12
N VAL A 119 -4.66 -18.62 -4.97
CA VAL A 119 -5.99 -18.80 -5.57
C VAL A 119 -7.04 -19.03 -4.48
N ALA A 120 -6.78 -19.93 -3.53
CA ALA A 120 -7.69 -20.18 -2.42
C ALA A 120 -7.95 -18.93 -1.56
N LYS A 121 -6.93 -18.08 -1.39
CA LYS A 121 -7.02 -16.87 -0.58
C LYS A 121 -7.70 -15.69 -1.29
N PHE A 122 -7.43 -15.51 -2.59
CA PHE A 122 -7.77 -14.28 -3.32
C PHE A 122 -8.78 -14.50 -4.47
N GLY A 123 -8.97 -15.74 -4.90
CA GLY A 123 -9.77 -16.10 -6.07
C GLY A 123 -9.00 -15.99 -7.39
N ASP A 124 -9.48 -16.72 -8.40
CA ASP A 124 -8.84 -16.83 -9.72
C ASP A 124 -8.71 -15.49 -10.43
N PHE A 125 -9.76 -14.67 -10.41
CA PHE A 125 -9.79 -13.37 -11.08
C PHE A 125 -8.71 -12.42 -10.54
N GLN A 126 -8.56 -12.37 -9.22
CA GLN A 126 -7.55 -11.54 -8.57
C GLN A 126 -6.13 -12.06 -8.83
N VAL A 127 -5.92 -13.38 -8.85
CA VAL A 127 -4.61 -13.97 -9.18
C VAL A 127 -4.25 -13.75 -10.65
N ALA A 128 -5.22 -13.85 -11.57
CA ALA A 128 -5.02 -13.50 -12.97
C ALA A 128 -4.62 -12.02 -13.12
N ASN A 129 -5.26 -11.12 -12.35
CA ASN A 129 -4.91 -9.71 -12.31
C ASN A 129 -3.47 -9.49 -11.82
N PHE A 130 -3.05 -10.16 -10.74
CA PHE A 130 -1.67 -10.09 -10.23
C PHE A 130 -0.60 -10.46 -11.27
N LYS A 131 -0.88 -11.47 -12.11
CA LYS A 131 0.04 -11.90 -13.18
C LYS A 131 0.27 -10.84 -14.26
N GLN A 132 -0.61 -9.84 -14.37
CA GLN A 132 -0.45 -8.74 -15.32
C GLN A 132 0.37 -7.57 -14.74
N LEU A 133 0.55 -7.52 -13.42
CA LEU A 133 1.20 -6.41 -12.73
C LEU A 133 2.68 -6.72 -12.47
N SER A 134 3.56 -5.78 -12.83
CA SER A 134 5.01 -5.87 -12.64
C SER A 134 5.47 -4.89 -11.58
N ALA A 135 5.91 -5.38 -10.42
CA ALA A 135 6.42 -4.51 -9.37
C ALA A 135 7.68 -3.77 -9.84
N TYR A 136 8.52 -4.44 -10.61
CA TYR A 136 9.80 -3.86 -11.06
C TYR A 136 9.61 -2.82 -12.16
N ALA A 137 8.65 -3.01 -13.07
CA ALA A 137 8.33 -1.99 -14.07
C ALA A 137 7.75 -0.73 -13.40
N LEU A 138 6.79 -0.90 -12.49
CA LEU A 138 6.20 0.20 -11.73
C LEU A 138 7.27 0.93 -10.89
N ALA A 139 8.17 0.19 -10.25
CA ALA A 139 9.24 0.77 -9.44
C ALA A 139 10.13 1.72 -10.25
N ARG A 140 10.56 1.28 -11.44
CA ARG A 140 11.39 2.08 -12.34
C ARG A 140 10.63 3.29 -12.88
N GLU A 141 9.38 3.10 -13.30
CA GLU A 141 8.55 4.20 -13.80
C GLU A 141 8.34 5.30 -12.75
N ILE A 142 8.03 4.93 -11.51
CA ILE A 142 7.87 5.88 -10.39
C ILE A 142 9.20 6.59 -10.10
N ASN A 143 10.31 5.86 -10.14
CA ASN A 143 11.64 6.46 -9.98
C ASN A 143 11.94 7.47 -11.09
N ASP A 144 11.67 7.13 -12.35
CA ASP A 144 11.94 7.97 -13.52
C ASP A 144 11.05 9.23 -13.53
N LEU A 145 9.83 9.12 -13.00
CA LEU A 145 8.94 10.25 -12.75
C LEU A 145 9.37 11.11 -11.55
N GLY A 146 10.37 10.68 -10.78
CA GLY A 146 10.90 11.41 -9.63
C GLY A 146 9.91 11.52 -8.47
N ILE A 147 8.96 10.58 -8.34
CA ILE A 147 7.96 10.59 -7.28
C ILE A 147 8.64 10.17 -5.96
N PRO A 148 8.72 11.06 -4.95
CA PRO A 148 9.28 10.71 -3.66
C PRO A 148 8.53 9.53 -3.05
N THR A 149 9.23 8.46 -2.75
CA THR A 149 8.62 7.21 -2.32
C THR A 149 9.32 6.67 -1.08
N THR A 150 8.53 6.29 -0.08
CA THR A 150 9.01 5.54 1.08
C THR A 150 8.38 4.16 1.10
N LEU A 151 9.21 3.12 1.05
CA LEU A 151 8.80 1.76 1.32
C LEU A 151 9.07 1.45 2.80
N CYS A 152 8.13 0.77 3.45
CA CYS A 152 8.35 0.35 4.82
C CYS A 152 7.68 -0.98 5.14
N TYR A 153 8.16 -1.64 6.20
CA TYR A 153 7.55 -2.86 6.73
C TYR A 153 7.83 -2.96 8.23
N GLY A 154 7.03 -3.75 8.96
CA GLY A 154 7.23 -4.02 10.37
C GLY A 154 8.40 -4.97 10.62
N GLU A 155 9.22 -4.70 11.63
CA GLU A 155 10.39 -5.53 11.97
C GLU A 155 10.02 -7.01 12.16
N LYS A 156 8.90 -7.31 12.83
CA LYS A 156 8.44 -8.69 13.08
C LYS A 156 7.97 -9.41 11.81
N GLU A 157 7.76 -8.70 10.71
CA GLU A 157 7.44 -9.32 9.43
C GLU A 157 8.62 -10.12 8.86
N ARG A 158 9.85 -9.84 9.30
CA ARG A 158 11.03 -10.61 8.88
C ARG A 158 10.95 -12.07 9.35
N ASP A 159 10.40 -12.28 10.53
CA ASP A 159 10.21 -13.62 11.11
C ASP A 159 8.90 -14.26 10.63
N LEU A 160 7.82 -13.49 10.56
CA LEU A 160 6.48 -14.00 10.24
C LEU A 160 6.26 -14.18 8.73
N TYR A 161 6.80 -13.28 7.91
CA TYR A 161 6.57 -13.18 6.48
C TYR A 161 7.87 -12.81 5.71
N PRO A 162 8.95 -13.61 5.82
CA PRO A 162 10.26 -13.28 5.23
C PRO A 162 10.21 -13.01 3.73
N TYR A 163 9.29 -13.68 3.01
CA TYR A 163 9.07 -13.47 1.58
C TYR A 163 8.58 -12.05 1.27
N LEU A 164 7.78 -11.44 2.16
CA LEU A 164 7.26 -10.10 1.98
C LEU A 164 8.36 -9.06 2.21
N VAL A 165 9.18 -9.25 3.25
CA VAL A 165 10.35 -8.39 3.49
C VAL A 165 11.30 -8.42 2.31
N THR A 166 11.62 -9.62 1.81
CA THR A 166 12.48 -9.80 0.62
C THR A 166 11.90 -9.09 -0.61
N HIS A 167 10.59 -9.17 -0.79
CA HIS A 167 9.89 -8.46 -1.86
C HIS A 167 10.04 -6.94 -1.73
N VAL A 168 9.71 -6.37 -0.57
CA VAL A 168 9.80 -4.91 -0.34
C VAL A 168 11.23 -4.41 -0.56
N GLU A 169 12.23 -5.12 -0.03
CA GLU A 169 13.65 -4.81 -0.23
C GLU A 169 14.06 -4.90 -1.71
N SER A 170 13.51 -5.86 -2.46
CA SER A 170 13.79 -6.01 -3.89
C SER A 170 13.16 -4.88 -4.71
N VAL A 171 11.93 -4.46 -4.39
CA VAL A 171 11.28 -3.30 -5.03
C VAL A 171 12.06 -2.02 -4.74
N ALA A 172 12.49 -1.79 -3.50
CA ALA A 172 13.30 -0.63 -3.14
C ALA A 172 14.60 -0.55 -3.95
N LYS A 173 15.26 -1.69 -4.21
CA LYS A 173 16.45 -1.74 -5.08
C LYS A 173 16.18 -1.34 -6.53
N GLN A 174 14.96 -1.52 -7.03
CA GLN A 174 14.55 -1.07 -8.38
C GLN A 174 14.21 0.42 -8.42
N MET A 175 14.14 1.09 -7.27
CA MET A 175 13.75 2.49 -7.12
C MET A 175 14.81 3.21 -6.27
N PRO A 176 16.01 3.47 -6.81
CA PRO A 176 17.14 4.01 -6.04
C PRO A 176 16.87 5.38 -5.40
N GLY A 177 15.91 6.16 -5.91
CA GLY A 177 15.45 7.40 -5.29
C GLY A 177 14.49 7.23 -4.11
N SER A 178 14.15 5.99 -3.74
CA SER A 178 13.25 5.70 -2.62
C SER A 178 13.97 5.57 -1.28
N GLU A 179 13.21 5.78 -0.20
CA GLU A 179 13.64 5.42 1.14
C GLU A 179 13.08 4.06 1.56
N LEU A 180 13.88 3.25 2.23
CA LEU A 180 13.43 2.02 2.89
C LEU A 180 13.48 2.20 4.41
N LYS A 181 12.36 1.97 5.10
CA LYS A 181 12.25 2.07 6.56
C LYS A 181 11.75 0.77 7.19
N VAL A 182 12.42 0.33 8.25
CA VAL A 182 11.93 -0.76 9.11
C VAL A 182 11.25 -0.14 10.32
N LEU A 183 10.01 -0.54 10.60
CA LEU A 183 9.25 -0.06 11.75
C LEU A 183 9.52 -0.98 12.96
N PRO A 184 10.22 -0.49 14.01
CA PRO A 184 10.64 -1.34 15.12
C PRO A 184 9.46 -1.99 15.86
N SER A 185 9.60 -3.27 16.21
CA SER A 185 8.61 -4.06 16.96
C SER A 185 7.21 -4.14 16.34
N ALA A 186 7.03 -3.73 15.08
CA ALA A 186 5.74 -3.69 14.42
C ALA A 186 5.44 -4.98 13.61
N GLU A 187 4.16 -5.33 13.52
CA GLU A 187 3.61 -6.49 12.79
C GLU A 187 2.92 -6.04 11.51
N HIS A 188 2.50 -6.96 10.64
CA HIS A 188 1.81 -6.68 9.37
C HIS A 188 0.37 -6.15 9.57
N SER A 189 0.19 -4.98 10.17
CA SER A 189 -1.14 -4.40 10.42
C SER A 189 -1.09 -2.90 10.63
N LEU A 190 -1.65 -2.12 9.70
CA LEU A 190 -1.79 -0.66 9.84
C LEU A 190 -2.62 -0.25 11.07
N ARG A 191 -3.47 -1.16 11.58
CA ARG A 191 -4.29 -0.93 12.77
C ARG A 191 -3.53 -1.21 14.07
N GLY A 192 -2.42 -1.96 14.00
CA GLY A 192 -1.61 -2.30 15.16
C GLY A 192 -0.88 -1.07 15.70
N THR A 193 -0.90 -0.88 17.02
CA THR A 193 -0.37 0.32 17.68
C THR A 193 1.05 0.66 17.26
N LYS A 194 1.98 -0.31 17.32
CA LYS A 194 3.40 -0.08 16.97
C LYS A 194 3.60 0.29 15.51
N TYR A 195 2.83 -0.34 14.62
CA TYR A 195 2.90 -0.04 13.20
C TYR A 195 2.34 1.36 12.91
N LEU A 196 1.18 1.69 13.48
CA LEU A 196 0.56 3.01 13.32
C LEU A 196 1.44 4.12 13.89
N GLU A 197 2.04 3.93 15.07
CA GLU A 197 3.02 4.87 15.65
C GLU A 197 4.19 5.13 14.67
N GLY A 198 4.78 4.06 14.12
CA GLY A 198 5.88 4.16 13.16
C GLY A 198 5.50 4.87 11.87
N ILE A 199 4.37 4.50 11.26
CA ILE A 199 3.88 5.15 10.03
C ILE A 199 3.53 6.62 10.29
N VAL A 200 2.90 6.95 11.41
CA VAL A 200 2.54 8.35 11.73
C VAL A 200 3.81 9.19 11.91
N GLY A 201 4.83 8.67 12.60
CA GLY A 201 6.12 9.33 12.72
C GLY A 201 6.75 9.61 11.35
N LEU A 202 6.76 8.59 10.47
CA LEU A 202 7.26 8.67 9.10
C LEU A 202 6.49 9.69 8.26
N VAL A 203 5.16 9.61 8.22
CA VAL A 203 4.34 10.52 7.39
C VAL A 203 4.44 11.96 7.90
N LYS A 204 4.55 12.17 9.22
CA LYS A 204 4.78 13.50 9.80
C LYS A 204 6.10 14.12 9.37
N SER A 205 7.18 13.34 9.24
CA SER A 205 8.47 13.86 8.76
C SER A 205 8.48 14.23 7.28
N LEU A 206 7.44 13.86 6.52
CA LEU A 206 7.28 14.21 5.10
C LEU A 206 6.44 15.48 4.91
N LYS A 207 5.87 16.02 5.99
CA LYS A 207 5.02 17.21 5.98
C LYS A 207 5.88 18.47 5.92
N HIS A 208 6.24 18.90 4.71
CA HIS A 208 6.96 20.14 4.45
C HIS A 208 6.27 20.98 3.37
#